data_AF-A0A5P1EY24-F1
#
_entry.id   AF-A0A5P1EY24-F1
#
_cell.length_a   1.000
_cell.length_b   1.000
_cell.length_c   1.000
_cell.angle_alpha   90.00
_cell.angle_beta   90.00
_cell.angle_gamma   90.00
#
_symmetry.space_group_name_H-M   'P 1'
#
loop_
_entity.id
_entity.type
_entity.pdbx_description
1 polymer ?
#
loop_
_entity_poly.entity_id
_entity_poly.type
_entity_poly.pdbx_seq_one_letter_code
_entity_poly.pdbx_strand_id
1 'polypeptide(L)'
;MYYSAFNFTIIIYWSPFLIRAKQTRGPDRMILWNFHLDEVDKTWASHIDDFNYVIISGGNWFNRPSIFYQKRRIVGCLYCPSKKVTHRTMHYSHRKAFHTAFQAINKSSKFKGTVILRSVSPSHFENGVWDKGGDCVRTQPFRRNETALSVDDIQIYKDQLKEFQIAKEEGKKKGIDFKLLDTTNAMLLRPDGHPSRYGHWPNAKVTLYNDCVHWCLPGPVDMWNDILLQMLNV
;
A
#
# COMPACT_ATOMS: atom_id res chain seq x y z
N MET A 1 -13.47 12.91 -8.05
CA MET A 1 -13.90 14.21 -7.50
C MET A 1 -13.42 15.29 -8.45
N TYR A 2 -14.31 16.14 -8.96
CA TYR A 2 -13.98 17.24 -9.86
C TYR A 2 -14.32 18.57 -9.18
N TYR A 3 -13.33 19.44 -9.08
CA TYR A 3 -13.41 20.77 -8.50
C TYR A 3 -13.42 21.79 -9.63
N SER A 4 -14.62 22.10 -10.13
CA SER A 4 -14.81 22.91 -11.35
C SER A 4 -14.19 24.31 -11.27
N ALA A 5 -14.26 24.96 -10.09
CA ALA A 5 -13.69 26.28 -9.87
C ALA A 5 -12.17 26.35 -10.11
N PHE A 6 -11.46 25.22 -10.03
CA PHE A 6 -10.01 25.12 -10.19
C PHE A 6 -9.59 24.23 -11.37
N ASN A 7 -10.57 23.72 -12.14
CA ASN A 7 -10.34 22.67 -13.14
C ASN A 7 -9.47 21.51 -12.61
N PHE A 8 -9.69 21.13 -11.35
CA PHE A 8 -8.84 20.18 -10.64
C PHE A 8 -9.58 18.87 -10.40
N THR A 9 -8.92 17.75 -10.67
CA THR A 9 -9.52 16.42 -10.55
C THR A 9 -8.69 15.54 -9.62
N ILE A 10 -9.35 14.93 -8.64
CA ILE A 10 -8.78 13.87 -7.82
C ILE A 10 -9.54 12.58 -8.11
N ILE A 11 -8.84 11.52 -8.50
CA ILE A 11 -9.42 10.18 -8.69
C ILE A 11 -8.67 9.19 -7.81
N ILE A 12 -9.42 8.31 -7.15
CA ILE A 12 -8.90 7.23 -6.33
C ILE A 12 -9.18 5.93 -7.05
N TYR A 13 -8.12 5.20 -7.39
CA TYR A 13 -8.23 3.84 -7.93
C TYR A 13 -7.95 2.83 -6.81
N TRP A 14 -8.93 1.97 -6.53
CA TRP A 14 -8.75 0.89 -5.58
C TRP A 14 -7.98 -0.27 -6.22
N SER A 15 -6.67 -0.29 -6.01
CA SER A 15 -5.79 -1.38 -6.44
C SER A 15 -4.83 -1.74 -5.30
N PRO A 16 -5.27 -2.54 -4.30
CA PRO A 16 -4.52 -2.78 -3.06
C PRO A 16 -3.17 -3.48 -3.27
N PHE A 17 -2.97 -4.07 -4.45
CA PHE A 17 -1.75 -4.77 -4.84
C PHE A 17 -0.98 -4.07 -5.96
N LEU A 18 -1.53 -3.03 -6.61
CA LEU A 18 -0.98 -2.33 -7.80
C LEU A 18 -0.83 -3.19 -9.08
N ILE A 19 -0.75 -4.50 -8.93
CA ILE A 19 -0.68 -5.50 -10.00
C ILE A 19 -2.01 -6.21 -10.18
N ARG A 20 -2.19 -6.87 -11.33
CA ARG A 20 -3.35 -7.71 -11.59
C ARG A 20 -3.45 -8.80 -10.51
N ALA A 21 -4.52 -8.72 -9.74
CA ALA A 21 -4.84 -9.67 -8.69
C ALA A 21 -6.27 -10.17 -8.85
N LYS A 22 -6.49 -11.49 -8.79
CA LYS A 22 -7.83 -12.08 -8.85
C LYS A 22 -8.06 -13.02 -7.67
N GLN A 23 -9.15 -12.77 -6.95
CA GLN A 23 -9.59 -13.65 -5.88
C GLN A 23 -10.20 -14.94 -6.44
N THR A 24 -9.83 -16.07 -5.83
CA THR A 24 -10.39 -17.40 -6.11
C THR A 24 -10.64 -18.14 -4.80
N ARG A 25 -11.49 -19.18 -4.87
CA ARG A 25 -11.68 -20.10 -3.74
C ARG A 25 -10.74 -21.30 -3.91
N GLY A 26 -9.87 -21.50 -2.93
CA GLY A 26 -9.04 -22.69 -2.81
C GLY A 26 -9.77 -23.84 -2.12
N PRO A 27 -9.03 -24.92 -1.77
CA PRO A 27 -9.53 -26.00 -0.92
C PRO A 27 -10.14 -25.46 0.39
N ASP A 28 -11.16 -26.14 0.91
CA ASP A 28 -11.86 -25.78 2.16
C ASP A 28 -12.44 -24.36 2.21
N ARG A 29 -12.84 -23.83 1.04
CA ARG A 29 -13.39 -22.46 0.87
C ARG A 29 -12.41 -21.35 1.26
N MET A 30 -11.12 -21.67 1.39
CA MET A 30 -10.08 -20.69 1.67
C MET A 30 -10.02 -19.63 0.56
N ILE A 31 -10.03 -18.36 0.93
CA ILE A 31 -9.86 -17.27 -0.02
C ILE A 31 -8.38 -17.16 -0.40
N LEU A 32 -8.09 -17.27 -1.70
CA LEU A 32 -6.75 -17.11 -2.27
C LEU A 32 -6.73 -15.97 -3.28
N TRP A 33 -5.68 -15.16 -3.23
CA TRP A 33 -5.40 -14.16 -4.26
C TRP A 33 -4.39 -14.66 -5.28
N ASN A 34 -4.71 -14.57 -6.57
CA ASN A 34 -3.76 -14.87 -7.64
C ASN A 34 -3.07 -13.58 -8.07
N PHE A 35 -1.82 -13.39 -7.67
CA PHE A 35 -1.02 -12.24 -8.06
C PHE A 35 -0.26 -12.53 -9.34
N HIS A 36 -0.49 -11.71 -10.37
CA HIS A 36 0.28 -11.74 -11.61
C HIS A 36 1.42 -10.73 -11.48
N LEU A 37 2.58 -11.19 -10.99
CA LEU A 37 3.68 -10.34 -10.54
C LEU A 37 4.31 -9.49 -11.65
N ASP A 38 4.10 -9.85 -12.91
CA ASP A 38 4.58 -9.15 -14.10
C ASP A 38 3.47 -8.44 -14.90
N GLU A 39 2.25 -8.37 -14.36
CA GLU A 39 1.10 -7.71 -15.00
C GLU A 39 0.60 -6.57 -14.10
N VAL A 40 0.72 -5.32 -14.55
CA VAL A 40 0.16 -4.17 -13.83
C VAL A 40 -1.37 -4.22 -13.82
N ASP A 41 -2.00 -3.70 -12.76
CA ASP A 41 -3.46 -3.56 -12.74
C ASP A 41 -3.90 -2.44 -13.71
N LYS A 42 -4.71 -2.82 -14.70
CA LYS A 42 -5.19 -1.90 -15.73
C LYS A 42 -6.18 -0.86 -15.21
N THR A 43 -6.81 -1.09 -14.05
CA THR A 43 -7.79 -0.16 -13.46
C THR A 43 -7.22 1.24 -13.26
N TRP A 44 -5.94 1.35 -12.89
CA TRP A 44 -5.24 2.62 -12.75
C TRP A 44 -4.23 2.83 -13.89
N ALA A 45 -3.56 1.77 -14.34
CA ALA A 45 -2.44 1.93 -15.27
C ALA A 45 -2.85 2.40 -16.66
N SER A 46 -4.11 2.15 -17.06
CA SER A 46 -4.64 2.64 -18.34
C SER A 46 -4.91 4.15 -18.37
N HIS A 47 -4.92 4.80 -17.20
CA HIS A 47 -5.27 6.21 -17.04
C HIS A 47 -4.10 7.09 -16.60
N ILE A 48 -2.88 6.54 -16.47
CA ILE A 48 -1.70 7.30 -15.99
C ILE A 48 -1.49 8.57 -16.82
N ASP A 49 -1.67 8.46 -18.14
CA ASP A 49 -1.44 9.57 -19.08
C ASP A 49 -2.47 10.71 -18.94
N ASP A 50 -3.57 10.48 -18.22
CA ASP A 50 -4.63 11.47 -17.99
C ASP A 50 -4.32 12.41 -16.80
N PHE A 51 -3.24 12.17 -16.04
CA PHE A 51 -2.94 12.89 -14.80
C PHE A 51 -1.58 13.61 -14.83
N ASN A 52 -1.50 14.72 -14.08
CA ASN A 52 -0.24 15.42 -13.82
C ASN A 52 0.54 14.80 -12.64
N TYR A 53 -0.17 14.19 -11.69
CA TYR A 53 0.38 13.60 -10.48
C TYR A 53 -0.18 12.19 -10.28
N VAL A 54 0.68 11.23 -9.92
CA VAL A 54 0.29 9.86 -9.60
C VAL A 54 0.85 9.49 -8.23
N ILE A 55 -0.03 9.26 -7.25
CA ILE A 55 0.36 8.84 -5.90
C ILE A 55 0.23 7.31 -5.80
N ILE A 56 1.34 6.62 -5.59
CA ILE A 56 1.39 5.17 -5.38
C ILE A 56 1.55 4.88 -3.89
N SER A 57 0.71 4.00 -3.35
CA SER A 57 0.78 3.52 -1.97
C SER A 57 0.30 2.07 -1.88
N GLY A 58 0.78 1.32 -0.88
CA GLY A 58 0.46 -0.09 -0.68
C GLY A 58 1.22 -0.71 0.50
N GLY A 59 0.80 -1.89 0.97
CA GLY A 59 1.46 -2.58 2.08
C GLY A 59 0.62 -3.70 2.69
N ASN A 60 -0.30 -3.36 3.60
CA ASN A 60 -0.98 -4.32 4.49
C ASN A 60 -1.72 -5.49 3.80
N TRP A 61 -2.15 -5.32 2.55
CA TRP A 61 -2.85 -6.37 1.80
C TRP A 61 -1.95 -7.53 1.35
N PHE A 62 -0.63 -7.34 1.25
CA PHE A 62 0.29 -8.37 0.77
C PHE A 62 0.43 -9.58 1.71
N ASN A 63 -0.10 -9.51 2.93
CA ASN A 63 -0.10 -10.61 3.88
C ASN A 63 -1.29 -11.59 3.69
N ARG A 64 -2.12 -11.41 2.66
CA ARG A 64 -3.24 -12.32 2.36
C ARG A 64 -2.74 -13.60 1.71
N PRO A 65 -3.35 -14.76 1.99
CA PRO A 65 -3.01 -15.99 1.30
C PRO A 65 -3.13 -15.86 -0.22
N SER A 66 -2.11 -16.29 -0.94
CA SER A 66 -1.96 -15.96 -2.34
C SER A 66 -1.09 -16.95 -3.13
N ILE A 67 -1.36 -17.06 -4.43
CA ILE A 67 -0.54 -17.79 -5.41
C ILE A 67 0.11 -16.76 -6.34
N PHE A 68 1.39 -16.94 -6.62
CA PHE A 68 2.19 -16.02 -7.42
C PHE A 68 2.39 -16.57 -8.83
N TYR A 69 1.97 -15.79 -9.82
CA TYR A 69 2.15 -16.05 -11.23
C TYR A 69 3.18 -15.09 -11.81
N GLN A 70 4.06 -15.61 -12.65
CA GLN A 70 4.93 -14.79 -13.50
C GLN A 70 4.99 -15.45 -14.88
N LYS A 71 4.79 -14.68 -15.96
CA LYS A 71 4.68 -15.21 -17.33
C LYS A 71 3.71 -16.39 -17.43
N ARG A 72 2.56 -16.26 -16.75
CA ARG A 72 1.49 -17.29 -16.63
C ARG A 72 1.91 -18.62 -15.98
N ARG A 73 3.04 -18.67 -15.28
CA ARG A 73 3.50 -19.85 -14.53
C ARG A 73 3.52 -19.58 -13.04
N ILE A 74 3.22 -20.59 -12.22
CA ILE A 74 3.31 -20.49 -10.76
C ILE A 74 4.79 -20.41 -10.37
N VAL A 75 5.17 -19.37 -9.63
CA VAL A 75 6.55 -19.13 -9.15
C VAL A 75 6.67 -19.17 -7.63
N GLY A 76 5.53 -19.26 -6.93
CA GLY A 76 5.48 -19.45 -5.50
C GLY A 76 4.10 -19.19 -4.92
N CYS A 77 4.00 -19.22 -3.60
CA CYS A 77 2.78 -18.85 -2.88
C CYS A 77 3.09 -18.32 -1.48
N LEU A 78 2.11 -17.65 -0.87
CA LEU A 78 2.10 -17.24 0.53
C LEU A 78 0.88 -17.89 1.20
N TYR A 79 1.08 -18.55 2.34
CA TYR A 79 0.04 -19.25 3.11
C TYR A 79 -0.87 -20.17 2.31
N CYS A 80 -0.44 -20.67 1.14
CA CYS A 80 -1.24 -21.59 0.34
C CYS A 80 -1.15 -23.02 0.89
N PRO A 81 -2.19 -23.86 0.70
CA PRO A 81 -2.21 -25.23 1.22
C PRO A 81 -1.34 -26.20 0.41
N SER A 82 -0.87 -25.81 -0.77
CA SER A 82 -0.09 -26.70 -1.65
C SER A 82 1.33 -26.88 -1.14
N LYS A 83 1.71 -28.11 -0.82
CA LYS A 83 3.10 -28.50 -0.49
C LYS A 83 4.02 -28.59 -1.71
N LYS A 84 3.45 -28.58 -2.93
CA LYS A 84 4.20 -28.72 -4.18
C LYS A 84 4.70 -27.38 -4.73
N VAL A 85 4.21 -26.27 -4.20
CA VAL A 85 4.57 -24.92 -4.64
C VAL A 85 5.54 -24.31 -3.62
N THR A 86 6.58 -23.64 -4.11
CA THR A 86 7.55 -22.97 -3.23
C THR A 86 6.88 -21.85 -2.43
N HIS A 87 6.93 -21.94 -1.10
CA HIS A 87 6.50 -20.84 -0.24
C HIS A 87 7.50 -19.68 -0.32
N ARG A 88 6.93 -18.47 -0.42
CA ARG A 88 7.65 -17.21 -0.53
C ARG A 88 7.05 -16.25 0.51
N THR A 89 7.83 -15.26 0.91
CA THR A 89 7.38 -14.24 1.87
C THR A 89 6.46 -13.22 1.20
N MET A 90 5.67 -12.48 1.99
CA MET A 90 4.90 -11.35 1.46
C MET A 90 5.81 -10.28 0.81
N HIS A 91 7.03 -10.11 1.34
CA HIS A 91 8.08 -9.22 0.83
C HIS A 91 8.46 -9.53 -0.63
N TYR A 92 8.50 -10.82 -1.00
CA TYR A 92 8.75 -11.24 -2.38
C TYR A 92 7.70 -10.67 -3.35
N SER A 93 6.42 -10.83 -3.04
CA SER A 93 5.33 -10.31 -3.86
C SER A 93 5.21 -8.79 -3.80
N HIS A 94 5.41 -8.20 -2.63
CA HIS A 94 5.34 -6.76 -2.40
C HIS A 94 6.39 -6.03 -3.25
N ARG A 95 7.66 -6.45 -3.16
CA ARG A 95 8.75 -5.89 -3.97
C ARG A 95 8.48 -6.02 -5.47
N LYS A 96 8.01 -7.18 -5.92
CA LYS A 96 7.66 -7.43 -7.33
C LYS A 96 6.51 -6.54 -7.81
N ALA A 97 5.52 -6.30 -6.97
CA ALA A 97 4.39 -5.46 -7.33
C ALA A 97 4.81 -3.99 -7.52
N PHE A 98 5.60 -3.43 -6.60
CA PHE A 98 6.13 -2.07 -6.75
C PHE A 98 7.05 -1.94 -7.96
N HIS A 99 7.91 -2.95 -8.20
CA HIS A 99 8.73 -3.01 -9.41
C HIS A 99 7.87 -2.93 -10.69
N THR A 100 6.85 -3.76 -10.80
CA THR A 100 5.95 -3.81 -11.96
C THR A 100 5.13 -2.54 -12.13
N ALA A 101 4.62 -1.97 -11.03
CA ALA A 101 3.87 -0.72 -11.04
C ALA A 101 4.73 0.45 -11.54
N PHE A 102 5.93 0.64 -10.98
CA PHE A 102 6.82 1.70 -11.42
C PHE A 102 7.35 1.49 -12.83
N GLN A 103 7.63 0.24 -13.23
CA GLN A 103 7.97 -0.06 -14.62
C GLN A 103 6.84 0.29 -15.58
N ALA A 104 5.57 0.08 -15.20
CA ALA A 104 4.44 0.46 -16.06
C ALA A 104 4.39 1.98 -16.28
N ILE A 105 4.59 2.77 -15.22
CA ILE A 105 4.67 4.23 -15.32
C ILE A 105 5.84 4.65 -16.20
N ASN A 106 7.04 4.12 -15.93
CA ASN A 106 8.23 4.44 -16.72
C ASN A 106 8.14 3.97 -18.18
N LYS A 107 7.30 2.98 -18.51
CA LYS A 107 7.08 2.53 -19.90
C LYS A 107 6.16 3.46 -20.69
N SER A 108 5.38 4.32 -20.04
CA SER A 108 4.57 5.30 -20.77
C SER A 108 5.47 6.27 -21.55
N SER A 109 5.17 6.46 -22.83
CA SER A 109 5.82 7.46 -23.67
C SER A 109 5.22 8.85 -23.47
N LYS A 110 3.95 8.93 -23.02
CA LYS A 110 3.18 10.17 -22.90
C LYS A 110 3.29 10.82 -21.53
N PHE A 111 3.31 10.03 -20.45
CA PHE A 111 3.39 10.57 -19.10
C PHE A 111 4.73 11.27 -18.87
N LYS A 112 4.65 12.51 -18.38
CA LYS A 112 5.77 13.39 -17.97
C LYS A 112 5.50 14.08 -16.63
N GLY A 113 4.56 13.55 -15.86
CA GLY A 113 4.15 14.12 -14.58
C GLY A 113 5.06 13.72 -13.42
N THR A 114 4.58 13.99 -12.21
CA THR A 114 5.25 13.60 -10.97
C THR A 114 4.61 12.33 -10.39
N VAL A 115 5.44 11.32 -10.12
CA VAL A 115 5.08 10.14 -9.36
C VAL A 115 5.48 10.34 -7.90
N ILE A 116 4.56 10.10 -6.99
CA ILE A 116 4.78 10.22 -5.55
C ILE A 116 4.61 8.84 -4.92
N LEU A 117 5.66 8.32 -4.29
CA LEU A 117 5.52 7.18 -3.39
C LEU A 117 5.12 7.69 -2.01
N ARG A 118 3.94 7.30 -1.51
CA ARG A 118 3.64 7.40 -0.08
C ARG A 118 4.12 6.13 0.61
N SER A 119 5.10 6.26 1.50
CA SER A 119 5.69 5.10 2.19
C SER A 119 4.67 4.37 3.06
N VAL A 120 5.01 3.16 3.52
CA VAL A 120 4.16 2.32 4.34
C VAL A 120 3.70 3.06 5.61
N SER A 121 2.44 2.84 5.98
CA SER A 121 1.87 3.34 7.24
C SER A 121 1.63 2.11 8.12
N PRO A 122 2.33 1.99 9.26
CA PRO A 122 2.27 0.80 10.11
C PRO A 122 0.93 0.72 10.85
N SER A 123 0.55 -0.51 11.22
CA SER A 123 -0.56 -0.76 12.14
C SER A 123 -0.09 -0.75 13.60
N HIS A 124 -0.98 -0.44 14.54
CA HIS A 124 -0.65 -0.39 15.99
C HIS A 124 -1.44 -1.40 16.83
N PHE A 125 -1.55 -2.65 16.37
CA PHE A 125 -2.15 -3.69 17.20
C PHE A 125 -1.29 -4.01 18.43
N GLU A 126 -1.94 -4.09 19.58
CA GLU A 126 -1.37 -4.44 20.87
C GLU A 126 -2.13 -5.61 21.49
N ASN A 127 -1.45 -6.36 22.36
CA ASN A 127 -2.03 -7.48 23.11
C ASN A 127 -2.69 -8.55 22.21
N GLY A 128 -2.30 -8.61 20.94
CA GLY A 128 -2.83 -9.52 19.95
C GLY A 128 -2.52 -9.02 18.54
N VAL A 129 -2.72 -9.89 17.55
CA VAL A 129 -2.66 -9.50 16.14
C VAL A 129 -4.06 -9.17 15.63
N TRP A 130 -4.14 -8.64 14.41
CA TRP A 130 -5.38 -8.20 13.76
C TRP A 130 -6.54 -9.19 13.87
N ASP A 131 -6.29 -10.51 13.77
CA ASP A 131 -7.30 -11.58 13.82
C ASP A 131 -7.35 -12.35 15.15
N LYS A 132 -6.59 -11.93 16.17
CA LYS A 132 -6.49 -12.62 17.48
C LYS A 132 -6.69 -11.67 18.66
N GLY A 133 -7.66 -10.77 18.55
CA GLY A 133 -8.08 -9.90 19.65
C GLY A 133 -7.16 -8.71 19.93
N GLY A 134 -6.25 -8.37 19.02
CA GLY A 134 -5.44 -7.16 19.15
C GLY A 134 -6.29 -5.89 19.11
N ASP A 135 -5.80 -4.82 19.76
CA ASP A 135 -6.43 -3.50 19.78
C ASP A 135 -5.40 -2.37 19.86
N CYS A 136 -5.82 -1.12 19.67
CA CYS A 136 -5.02 0.10 19.65
C CYS A 136 -5.70 1.16 20.52
N VAL A 137 -5.72 0.93 21.83
CA VAL A 137 -6.47 1.76 22.79
C VAL A 137 -5.74 3.01 23.26
N ARG A 138 -4.54 3.27 22.74
CA ARG A 138 -3.76 4.45 23.14
C ARG A 138 -4.48 5.73 22.77
N THR A 139 -4.34 6.73 23.63
CA THR A 139 -4.92 8.07 23.44
C THR A 139 -3.85 9.16 23.35
N GLN A 140 -2.58 8.78 23.30
CA GLN A 140 -1.44 9.69 23.20
C GLN A 140 -0.41 9.16 22.20
N PRO A 141 0.29 10.06 21.48
CA PRO A 141 1.41 9.69 20.63
C PRO A 141 2.53 8.99 21.39
N PHE A 142 3.31 8.18 20.70
CA PHE A 142 4.58 7.70 21.23
C PHE A 142 5.64 8.80 21.21
N ARG A 143 6.54 8.75 22.20
CA ARG A 143 7.86 9.39 22.10
C ARG A 143 8.76 8.56 21.20
N ARG A 144 9.81 9.20 20.65
CA ARG A 144 10.72 8.56 19.67
C ARG A 144 11.37 7.26 20.14
N ASN A 145 11.54 7.07 21.45
CA ASN A 145 12.20 5.92 22.05
C ASN A 145 11.22 4.87 22.61
N GLU A 146 9.91 5.06 22.45
CA GLU A 146 8.89 4.17 23.01
C GLU A 146 8.44 3.08 22.02
N THR A 147 8.85 3.17 20.76
CA THR A 147 8.40 2.27 19.71
C THR A 147 9.46 2.09 18.63
N ALA A 148 9.32 1.00 17.87
CA ALA A 148 10.11 0.69 16.69
C ALA A 148 9.22 -0.02 15.66
N LEU A 149 9.57 0.12 14.38
CA LEU A 149 8.88 -0.62 13.32
C LEU A 149 9.02 -2.13 13.53
N SER A 150 7.97 -2.86 13.16
CA SER A 150 8.04 -4.32 13.09
C SER A 150 9.06 -4.76 12.03
N VAL A 151 9.58 -5.99 12.14
CA VAL A 151 10.50 -6.56 11.14
C VAL A 151 9.87 -6.53 9.74
N ASP A 152 8.57 -6.79 9.66
CA ASP A 152 7.82 -6.77 8.41
C ASP A 152 7.67 -5.36 7.84
N ASP A 153 7.35 -4.36 8.67
CA ASP A 153 7.25 -2.96 8.22
C ASP A 153 8.61 -2.41 7.77
N ILE A 154 9.70 -2.77 8.48
CA ILE A 154 11.07 -2.43 8.07
C ILE A 154 11.36 -2.98 6.67
N GLN A 155 11.01 -4.24 6.43
CA GLN A 155 11.30 -4.88 5.15
C GLN A 155 10.41 -4.33 4.02
N ILE A 156 9.12 -4.09 4.27
CA ILE A 156 8.22 -3.41 3.34
C ILE A 156 8.80 -2.04 2.97
N TYR A 157 9.13 -1.21 3.96
CA TYR A 157 9.68 0.13 3.75
C TYR A 157 10.95 0.08 2.90
N LYS A 158 11.90 -0.81 3.24
CA LYS A 158 13.13 -1.00 2.46
C LYS A 158 12.86 -1.44 1.02
N ASP A 159 11.90 -2.34 0.81
CA ASP A 159 11.52 -2.80 -0.53
C ASP A 159 10.90 -1.65 -1.35
N GLN A 160 10.04 -0.83 -0.74
CA GLN A 160 9.47 0.35 -1.40
C GLN A 160 10.55 1.34 -1.81
N LEU A 161 11.45 1.71 -0.90
CA LEU A 161 12.53 2.66 -1.17
C LEU A 161 13.48 2.15 -2.25
N LYS A 162 13.79 0.84 -2.25
CA LYS A 162 14.66 0.23 -3.24
C LYS A 162 14.07 0.31 -4.64
N GLU A 163 12.82 -0.13 -4.82
CA GLU A 163 12.18 -0.10 -6.13
C GLU A 163 11.86 1.33 -6.58
N PHE A 164 11.56 2.24 -5.64
CA PHE A 164 11.42 3.67 -5.91
C PHE A 164 12.72 4.28 -6.44
N GLN A 165 13.87 3.97 -5.82
CA GLN A 165 15.15 4.52 -6.27
C GLN A 165 15.52 4.01 -7.66
N ILE A 166 15.28 2.73 -7.96
CA ILE A 166 15.45 2.17 -9.32
C ILE A 166 14.56 2.92 -10.31
N ALA A 167 13.27 3.07 -9.98
CA ALA A 167 12.30 3.73 -10.84
C ALA A 167 12.63 5.22 -11.07
N LYS A 168 13.11 5.92 -10.05
CA LYS A 168 13.51 7.32 -10.11
C LYS A 168 14.66 7.54 -11.10
N GLU A 169 15.70 6.71 -11.03
CA GLU A 169 16.84 6.81 -11.96
C GLU A 169 16.45 6.51 -13.41
N GLU A 170 15.54 5.56 -13.62
CA GLU A 170 14.98 5.27 -14.94
C GLU A 170 14.04 6.36 -15.46
N GLY A 171 13.18 6.89 -14.59
CA GLY A 171 12.17 7.91 -14.87
C GLY A 171 12.80 9.26 -15.23
N LYS A 172 13.90 9.62 -14.56
CA LYS A 172 14.68 10.84 -14.85
C LYS A 172 15.09 10.92 -16.33
N LYS A 173 15.50 9.80 -16.93
CA LYS A 173 15.89 9.72 -18.35
C LYS A 173 14.72 9.95 -19.31
N LYS A 174 13.49 9.89 -18.80
CA LYS A 174 12.23 10.02 -19.56
C LYS A 174 11.47 11.30 -19.23
N GLY A 175 12.02 12.17 -18.40
CA GLY A 175 11.36 13.40 -17.94
C GLY A 175 10.21 13.15 -16.96
N ILE A 176 10.24 12.04 -16.22
CA ILE A 176 9.28 11.74 -15.16
C ILE A 176 9.94 12.10 -13.82
N ASP A 177 9.26 12.92 -13.02
CA ASP A 177 9.73 13.30 -11.69
C ASP A 177 9.24 12.29 -10.64
N PHE A 178 10.13 11.84 -9.76
CA PHE A 178 9.80 10.89 -8.69
C PHE A 178 10.09 11.53 -7.34
N LYS A 179 9.05 11.70 -6.52
CA LYS A 179 9.12 12.24 -5.17
C LYS A 179 8.71 11.19 -4.13
N LEU A 180 9.32 11.27 -2.95
CA LEU A 180 9.01 10.41 -1.82
C LEU A 180 8.25 11.23 -0.78
N LEU A 181 7.01 10.84 -0.51
CA LEU A 181 6.23 11.30 0.65
C LEU A 181 6.47 10.29 1.77
N ASP A 182 7.52 10.53 2.56
CA ASP A 182 7.93 9.59 3.61
C ASP A 182 7.16 9.82 4.91
N THR A 183 6.10 9.03 5.12
CA THR A 183 5.21 9.12 6.27
C THR A 183 5.50 8.08 7.36
N THR A 184 6.33 7.06 7.08
CA THR A 184 6.47 5.86 7.92
C THR A 184 6.75 6.17 9.39
N ASN A 185 7.83 6.92 9.66
CA ASN A 185 8.25 7.22 11.03
C ASN A 185 7.29 8.17 11.74
N ALA A 186 6.70 9.13 11.03
CA ALA A 186 5.72 10.02 11.63
C ALA A 186 4.45 9.26 12.03
N MET A 187 4.02 8.29 11.23
CA MET A 187 2.83 7.47 11.51
C MET A 187 3.10 6.42 12.58
N LEU A 188 4.31 5.87 12.66
CA LEU A 188 4.72 4.99 13.76
C LEU A 188 4.52 5.64 15.14
N LEU A 189 4.64 6.96 15.23
CA LEU A 189 4.50 7.67 16.51
C LEU A 189 3.04 7.96 16.87
N ARG A 190 2.07 7.55 16.06
CA ARG A 190 0.67 7.96 16.20
C ARG A 190 -0.30 6.80 16.47
N PRO A 191 -0.05 5.93 17.46
CA PRO A 191 -0.99 4.86 17.81
C PRO A 191 -2.35 5.43 18.26
N ASP A 192 -2.39 6.69 18.70
CA ASP A 192 -3.58 7.44 19.11
C ASP A 192 -4.51 7.83 17.96
N GLY A 193 -4.07 7.68 16.72
CA GLY A 193 -4.83 8.09 15.54
C GLY A 193 -5.76 7.03 14.96
N HIS A 194 -5.75 5.81 15.50
CA HIS A 194 -6.57 4.72 15.00
C HIS A 194 -7.99 4.76 15.56
N PRO A 195 -8.99 4.34 14.78
CA PRO A 195 -10.37 4.31 15.25
C PRO A 195 -10.63 3.16 16.24
N SER A 196 -9.79 2.12 16.30
CA SER A 196 -10.00 0.96 17.17
C SER A 196 -11.42 0.41 16.95
N ARG A 197 -12.20 0.21 18.01
CA ARG A 197 -13.61 -0.23 17.98
C ARG A 197 -14.58 0.73 17.31
N TYR A 198 -14.17 1.97 17.04
CA TYR A 198 -15.02 3.00 16.44
C TYR A 198 -14.89 3.08 14.91
N GLY A 199 -14.15 2.16 14.28
CA GLY A 199 -14.00 2.08 12.82
C GLY A 199 -15.24 1.54 12.10
N HIS A 200 -16.22 1.07 12.86
CA HIS A 200 -17.44 0.46 12.35
C HIS A 200 -18.67 1.03 13.05
N TRP A 201 -19.83 0.95 12.38
CA TRP A 201 -21.10 1.28 13.00
C TRP A 201 -21.37 0.37 14.20
N PRO A 202 -22.00 0.86 15.29
CA PRO A 202 -22.23 0.08 16.51
C PRO A 202 -22.95 -1.27 16.31
N ASN A 203 -23.73 -1.40 15.24
CA ASN A 203 -24.51 -2.59 14.89
C ASN A 203 -23.88 -3.43 13.75
N ALA A 204 -22.69 -3.07 13.27
CA ALA A 204 -22.03 -3.78 12.19
C ALA A 204 -21.53 -5.15 12.66
N LYS A 205 -21.93 -6.22 11.96
CA LYS A 205 -21.40 -7.56 12.16
C LYS A 205 -20.11 -7.73 11.35
N VAL A 206 -18.97 -7.41 11.98
CA VAL A 206 -17.64 -7.51 11.37
C VAL A 206 -16.81 -8.61 12.04
N THR A 207 -16.03 -9.33 11.25
CA THR A 207 -15.08 -10.36 11.76
C THR A 207 -13.88 -9.72 12.47
N LEU A 208 -13.49 -8.52 12.02
CA LEU A 208 -12.43 -7.71 12.59
C LEU A 208 -13.07 -6.49 13.21
N TYR A 209 -13.19 -6.49 14.53
CA TYR A 209 -13.90 -5.43 15.24
C TYR A 209 -13.02 -4.22 15.52
N ASN A 210 -11.75 -4.45 15.87
CA ASN A 210 -10.80 -3.38 16.16
C ASN A 210 -10.01 -3.03 14.89
N ASP A 211 -10.12 -1.79 14.46
CA ASP A 211 -9.39 -1.27 13.32
C ASP A 211 -8.18 -0.44 13.77
N CYS A 212 -7.02 -1.08 13.68
CA CYS A 212 -5.71 -0.49 13.99
C CYS A 212 -4.84 -0.31 12.75
N VAL A 213 -5.48 -0.23 11.58
CA VAL A 213 -4.82 -0.09 10.28
C VAL A 213 -5.24 1.20 9.58
N HIS A 214 -6.52 1.57 9.68
CA HIS A 214 -7.03 2.84 9.18
C HIS A 214 -6.92 3.94 10.23
N TRP A 215 -7.23 5.17 9.83
CA TRP A 215 -7.00 6.36 10.64
C TRP A 215 -8.29 7.16 10.80
N CYS A 216 -8.48 7.76 11.97
CA CYS A 216 -9.55 8.72 12.21
C CYS A 216 -9.38 9.95 11.31
N LEU A 217 -10.52 10.57 10.95
CA LEU A 217 -10.59 11.86 10.27
C LEU A 217 -11.53 12.80 11.05
N PRO A 218 -11.10 14.05 11.40
CA PRO A 218 -9.72 14.56 11.29
C PRO A 218 -8.75 13.76 12.19
N GLY A 219 -7.45 13.78 11.86
CA GLY A 219 -6.47 12.94 12.54
C GLY A 219 -5.04 13.07 12.02
N PRO A 220 -4.11 12.17 12.42
CA PRO A 220 -2.70 12.28 12.04
C PRO A 220 -2.44 12.26 10.53
N VAL A 221 -3.36 11.67 9.77
CA VAL A 221 -3.27 11.58 8.31
C VAL A 221 -3.50 12.92 7.61
N ASP A 222 -4.04 13.93 8.30
CA ASP A 222 -4.17 15.29 7.76
C ASP A 222 -2.77 15.86 7.44
N MET A 223 -1.75 15.49 8.22
CA MET A 223 -0.35 15.82 7.97
C MET A 223 0.16 15.30 6.61
N TRP A 224 -0.38 14.19 6.10
CA TRP A 224 0.01 13.70 4.76
C TRP A 224 -0.37 14.71 3.68
N ASN A 225 -1.55 15.32 3.82
CA ASN A 225 -2.03 16.33 2.89
C ASN A 225 -1.22 17.62 3.02
N ASP A 226 -0.86 18.04 4.25
CA ASP A 226 -0.02 19.21 4.47
C ASP A 226 1.36 19.06 3.81
N ILE A 227 2.02 17.91 4.03
CA ILE A 227 3.33 17.63 3.41
C ILE A 227 3.17 17.52 1.89
N LEU A 228 2.12 16.85 1.41
CA LEU A 228 1.85 16.74 -0.02
C LEU A 228 1.69 18.13 -0.65
N LEU A 229 0.91 19.03 -0.04
CA LEU A 229 0.74 20.41 -0.52
C LEU A 229 2.07 21.17 -0.56
N GLN A 230 2.96 21.00 0.43
CA GLN A 230 4.30 21.60 0.39
C GLN A 230 5.21 20.99 -0.69
N MET A 231 5.01 19.71 -1.04
CA MET A 231 5.78 19.02 -2.07
C MET A 231 5.31 19.36 -3.49
N LEU A 232 4.03 19.68 -3.64
CA LEU A 232 3.44 20.13 -4.89
C LEU A 232 3.73 21.63 -5.00
N ASN A 233 4.68 22.02 -5.85
CA ASN A 233 4.91 23.44 -6.16
C ASN A 233 3.73 23.95 -7.01
N VAL A 234 2.57 24.11 -6.39
CA VAL A 234 1.35 24.68 -7.00
C VAL A 234 1.30 26.18 -6.73
#